data_AF-A0A496Q0K7-F1
#
_entry.id   AF-A0A496Q0K7-F1
#
_cell.length_a   1.000
_cell.length_b   1.000
_cell.length_c   1.000
_cell.angle_alpha   90.00
_cell.angle_beta   90.00
_cell.angle_gamma   90.00
#
_symmetry.space_group_name_H-M   'P 1'
#
loop_
_entity.id
_entity.type
_entity.pdbx_description
1 polymer ?
#
loop_
_entity_poly.entity_id
_entity_poly.type
_entity_poly.pdbx_seq_one_letter_code
_entity_poly.pdbx_strand_id
1 'polypeptide(L)'
;PIESGETEERMFRSGQLHITNGLPLSKLDVYKRDNPDVLHIDPFLGTMYFRVNVTRPHLSDPRIRKALALAINREHLTTYVNKSGKIPAYNLTPPKTAGFTPEARFEGGVEEAKALLAEAGFPNGEGLPRIDVLYPTSENGKVIAVAIQEMWRSRLGIDVILVNQEWKVYLDSMNTLDYDLAVSIWIGDYVDPNTFLDMFETTNGNNRTGWSNLEYDRLLKQAARTGDREERFALFQKMEAILVEEAPMLPVYFYTNVVLMDPSVKGWYPTILDNHPYKYVTLKAE
;
A
#
# COMPACT_ATOMS: atom_id res chain seq x y z
N PRO A 1 2.06 17.95 14.36
CA PRO A 1 2.87 17.04 13.51
C PRO A 1 3.73 17.87 12.55
N ILE A 2 4.95 17.43 12.24
CA ILE A 2 5.78 18.07 11.22
C ILE A 2 5.36 17.46 9.88
N GLU A 3 4.77 18.24 8.98
CA GLU A 3 4.23 17.72 7.71
C GLU A 3 5.31 17.49 6.66
N SER A 4 6.38 18.28 6.69
CA SER A 4 7.47 18.22 5.72
C SER A 4 8.59 17.30 6.23
N GLY A 5 8.85 16.22 5.50
CA GLY A 5 9.94 15.29 5.82
C GLY A 5 11.33 15.95 5.77
N GLU A 6 11.53 16.93 4.88
CA GLU A 6 12.77 17.73 4.84
C GLU A 6 12.92 18.59 6.12
N THR A 7 11.82 19.12 6.64
CA THR A 7 11.85 19.87 7.90
C THR A 7 12.14 18.94 9.07
N GLU A 8 11.51 17.78 9.11
CA GLU A 8 11.72 16.75 10.14
C GLU A 8 13.18 16.25 10.15
N GLU A 9 13.74 15.92 8.99
CA GLU A 9 15.15 15.51 8.84
C GLU A 9 16.11 16.60 9.35
N ARG A 10 15.87 17.87 9.00
CA ARG A 10 16.70 18.98 9.47
C ARG A 10 16.59 19.19 10.98
N MET A 11 15.40 19.00 11.55
CA MET A 11 15.20 19.08 12.99
C MET A 11 15.95 17.95 13.70
N PHE A 12 15.95 16.73 13.17
CA PHE A 12 16.78 15.63 13.66
C PHE A 12 18.28 15.99 13.61
N ARG A 13 18.77 16.41 12.45
CA ARG A 13 20.19 16.77 12.26
C ARG A 13 20.64 17.94 13.12
N SER A 14 19.73 18.82 13.52
CA SER A 14 20.03 19.94 14.44
C SER A 14 19.87 19.59 15.92
N GLY A 15 19.58 18.33 16.27
CA GLY A 15 19.39 17.87 17.64
C GLY A 15 18.05 18.26 18.27
N GLN A 16 17.09 18.75 17.47
CA GLN A 16 15.74 19.09 17.95
C GLN A 16 14.82 17.86 18.04
N LEU A 17 15.16 16.78 17.33
CA LEU A 17 14.44 15.50 17.38
C LEU A 17 15.43 14.37 17.65
N HIS A 18 15.02 13.43 18.50
CA HIS A 18 15.77 12.19 18.72
C HIS A 18 15.31 11.06 17.78
N ILE A 19 14.10 11.16 17.22
CA ILE A 19 13.52 10.17 16.30
C ILE A 19 12.66 10.91 15.27
N THR A 20 12.72 10.50 14.00
CA THR A 20 11.80 10.98 12.94
C THR A 20 10.66 9.98 12.71
N ASN A 21 9.54 10.44 12.13
CA ASN A 21 8.44 9.58 11.67
C ASN A 21 8.62 9.09 10.23
N GLY A 22 9.64 9.61 9.54
CA GLY A 22 9.96 9.25 8.18
C GLY A 22 11.28 9.85 7.72
N LEU A 23 11.65 9.56 6.48
CA LEU A 23 12.78 10.16 5.79
C LEU A 23 12.36 10.45 4.34
N PRO A 24 12.65 11.65 3.79
CA PRO A 24 12.48 11.90 2.36
C PRO A 24 13.31 10.91 1.55
N LEU A 25 12.73 10.35 0.48
CA LEU A 25 13.43 9.36 -0.37
C LEU A 25 14.75 9.91 -0.95
N SER A 26 14.82 11.22 -1.19
CA SER A 26 16.01 11.95 -1.67
C SER A 26 17.22 11.85 -0.72
N LYS A 27 17.00 11.64 0.57
CA LYS A 27 18.06 11.59 1.60
C LYS A 27 18.56 10.18 1.88
N LEU A 28 17.79 9.17 1.49
CA LEU A 28 18.02 7.80 1.91
C LEU A 28 19.42 7.30 1.52
N ASP A 29 19.84 7.53 0.27
CA ASP A 29 21.16 7.08 -0.21
C ASP A 29 22.32 7.79 0.50
N VAL A 30 22.12 9.04 0.94
CA VAL A 30 23.10 9.79 1.74
C VAL A 30 23.24 9.16 3.12
N TYR A 31 22.14 8.91 3.82
CA TYR A 31 22.19 8.29 5.15
C TYR A 31 22.73 6.86 5.11
N LYS A 32 22.35 6.04 4.11
CA LYS A 32 22.93 4.70 3.92
C LYS A 32 24.45 4.70 3.77
N ARG A 33 25.00 5.72 3.10
CA ARG A 33 26.44 5.82 2.82
C ARG A 33 27.20 6.46 3.99
N ASP A 34 26.70 7.58 4.49
CA ASP A 34 27.47 8.49 5.34
C ASP A 34 27.10 8.35 6.83
N ASN A 35 25.87 7.93 7.15
CA ASN A 35 25.33 7.88 8.51
C ASN A 35 24.45 6.62 8.73
N PRO A 36 24.96 5.41 8.46
CA PRO A 36 24.14 4.19 8.52
C PRO A 36 23.68 3.86 9.94
N ASP A 37 24.44 4.26 10.96
CA ASP A 37 24.18 3.92 12.36
C ASP A 37 22.92 4.58 12.94
N VAL A 38 22.48 5.69 12.35
CA VAL A 38 21.24 6.39 12.75
C VAL A 38 20.06 6.06 11.84
N LEU A 39 20.29 5.34 10.74
CA LEU A 39 19.25 4.98 9.79
C LEU A 39 18.68 3.61 10.12
N HIS A 40 17.41 3.58 10.52
CA HIS A 40 16.70 2.34 10.80
C HIS A 40 15.70 2.04 9.69
N ILE A 41 15.78 0.83 9.14
CA ILE A 41 14.84 0.30 8.15
C ILE A 41 14.34 -1.05 8.65
N ASP A 42 13.16 -1.05 9.25
CA ASP A 42 12.61 -2.21 9.94
C ASP A 42 11.38 -2.77 9.22
N PRO A 43 11.07 -4.08 9.32
CA PRO A 43 9.82 -4.63 8.81
C PRO A 43 8.60 -3.96 9.45
N PHE A 44 7.57 -3.65 8.65
CA PHE A 44 6.34 -3.04 9.14
C PHE A 44 5.12 -3.70 8.50
N LEU A 45 4.13 -4.11 9.29
CA LEU A 45 2.98 -4.87 8.83
C LEU A 45 2.01 -3.98 8.06
N GLY A 46 2.33 -3.68 6.81
CA GLY A 46 1.46 -2.87 5.98
C GLY A 46 1.63 -3.06 4.49
N THR A 47 0.62 -2.62 3.75
CA THR A 47 0.56 -2.71 2.30
C THR A 47 0.17 -1.36 1.73
N MET A 48 0.94 -0.85 0.77
CA MET A 48 0.52 0.23 -0.12
C MET A 48 -0.22 -0.37 -1.31
N TYR A 49 -1.37 0.19 -1.65
CA TYR A 49 -2.17 -0.23 -2.79
C TYR A 49 -2.98 0.95 -3.34
N PHE A 50 -3.53 0.81 -4.54
CA PHE A 50 -4.60 1.68 -5.01
C PHE A 50 -5.95 1.04 -4.68
N ARG A 51 -6.86 1.78 -4.05
CA ARG A 51 -8.28 1.42 -4.04
C ARG A 51 -8.86 1.72 -5.41
N VAL A 52 -9.68 0.82 -5.92
CA VAL A 52 -10.43 1.04 -7.15
C VAL A 52 -11.89 1.30 -6.80
N ASN A 53 -12.43 2.42 -7.26
CA ASN A 53 -13.86 2.65 -7.17
C ASN A 53 -14.59 1.82 -8.24
N VAL A 54 -15.11 0.65 -7.87
CA VAL A 54 -15.73 -0.27 -8.83
C VAL A 54 -17.12 0.20 -9.29
N THR A 55 -17.67 1.27 -8.69
CA THR A 55 -18.94 1.87 -9.14
C THR A 55 -18.76 2.80 -10.33
N ARG A 56 -17.51 3.14 -10.70
CA ARG A 56 -17.22 3.91 -11.91
C ARG A 56 -17.43 3.01 -13.13
N PRO A 57 -18.23 3.43 -14.15
CA PRO A 57 -18.51 2.59 -15.32
C PRO A 57 -17.28 2.07 -16.07
N HIS A 58 -16.20 2.85 -16.11
CA HIS A 58 -14.95 2.47 -16.79
C HIS A 58 -14.00 1.63 -15.92
N LEU A 59 -14.37 1.37 -14.65
CA LEU A 59 -13.62 0.52 -13.72
C LEU A 59 -14.47 -0.62 -13.16
N SER A 60 -15.73 -0.78 -13.61
CA SER A 60 -16.62 -1.86 -13.15
C SER A 60 -16.22 -3.23 -13.71
N ASP A 61 -15.53 -3.27 -14.85
CA ASP A 61 -15.00 -4.50 -15.42
C ASP A 61 -13.68 -4.93 -14.72
N PRO A 62 -13.62 -6.13 -14.11
CA PRO A 62 -12.41 -6.62 -13.44
C PRO A 62 -11.20 -6.74 -14.38
N ARG A 63 -11.40 -6.93 -15.69
CA ARG A 63 -10.29 -7.03 -16.67
C ARG A 63 -9.51 -5.72 -16.76
N ILE A 64 -10.21 -4.58 -16.71
CA ILE A 64 -9.57 -3.26 -16.69
C ILE A 64 -8.77 -3.09 -15.40
N ARG A 65 -9.35 -3.45 -14.25
CA ARG A 65 -8.67 -3.35 -12.95
C ARG A 65 -7.42 -4.23 -12.89
N LYS A 66 -7.52 -5.47 -13.34
CA LYS A 66 -6.36 -6.38 -13.47
C LYS A 66 -5.29 -5.81 -14.39
N ALA A 67 -5.66 -5.29 -15.56
CA ALA A 67 -4.71 -4.68 -16.48
C ALA A 67 -3.92 -3.54 -15.81
N LEU A 68 -4.59 -2.70 -15.03
CA LEU A 68 -3.94 -1.65 -14.24
C LEU A 68 -2.95 -2.23 -13.22
N ALA A 69 -3.31 -3.28 -12.49
CA ALA A 69 -2.41 -3.95 -11.54
C ALA A 69 -1.19 -4.58 -12.21
N LEU A 70 -1.38 -5.26 -13.34
CA LEU A 70 -0.32 -5.97 -14.08
C LEU A 70 0.66 -5.02 -14.77
N ALA A 71 0.24 -3.80 -15.09
CA ALA A 71 1.11 -2.80 -15.68
C ALA A 71 2.12 -2.17 -14.68
N ILE A 72 1.92 -2.34 -13.38
CA ILE A 72 2.80 -1.78 -12.34
C ILE A 72 4.07 -2.64 -12.23
N ASN A 73 5.24 -2.06 -12.51
CA ASN A 73 6.54 -2.68 -12.24
C ASN A 73 6.96 -2.43 -10.79
N ARG A 74 6.55 -3.32 -9.91
CA ARG A 74 6.73 -3.19 -8.46
C ARG A 74 8.20 -3.28 -8.07
N GLU A 75 8.95 -4.15 -8.74
CA GLU A 75 10.38 -4.34 -8.56
C GLU A 75 11.16 -3.08 -8.92
N HIS A 76 10.79 -2.42 -10.03
CA HIS A 76 11.40 -1.16 -10.40
C HIS A 76 11.09 -0.07 -9.38
N LEU A 77 9.83 0.00 -8.91
CA LEU A 77 9.43 0.97 -7.89
C LEU A 77 10.19 0.77 -6.58
N THR A 78 10.25 -0.46 -6.06
CA THR A 78 10.92 -0.71 -4.77
C THR A 78 12.44 -0.56 -4.87
N THR A 79 13.04 -0.97 -5.99
CA THR A 79 14.50 -0.99 -6.17
C THR A 79 15.08 0.37 -6.56
N TYR A 80 14.42 1.11 -7.46
CA TYR A 80 15.02 2.30 -8.07
C TYR A 80 14.33 3.61 -7.68
N VAL A 81 13.03 3.57 -7.34
CA VAL A 81 12.28 4.79 -6.99
C VAL A 81 12.23 4.98 -5.48
N ASN A 82 11.76 3.96 -4.75
CA ASN A 82 11.56 4.03 -3.31
C ASN A 82 12.85 3.76 -2.52
N LYS A 83 13.60 2.70 -2.88
CA LYS A 83 14.89 2.32 -2.27
C LYS A 83 14.88 2.05 -0.76
N SER A 84 13.75 2.15 -0.06
CA SER A 84 13.69 2.11 1.41
C SER A 84 13.44 0.70 2.00
N GLY A 85 13.84 -0.34 1.26
CA GLY A 85 13.69 -1.72 1.70
C GLY A 85 12.26 -2.27 1.59
N LYS A 86 11.34 -1.52 0.96
CA LYS A 86 9.99 -1.99 0.65
C LYS A 86 10.04 -3.25 -0.22
N ILE A 87 9.08 -4.14 -0.04
CA ILE A 87 9.01 -5.43 -0.74
C ILE A 87 7.89 -5.36 -1.79
N PRO A 88 8.11 -5.72 -3.06
CA PRO A 88 7.05 -5.81 -4.07
C PRO A 88 5.84 -6.62 -3.56
N ALA A 89 4.64 -6.06 -3.68
CA ALA A 89 3.40 -6.71 -3.22
C ALA A 89 2.51 -7.08 -4.39
N TYR A 90 2.06 -8.33 -4.45
CA TYR A 90 1.19 -8.87 -5.51
C TYR A 90 -0.14 -9.38 -4.96
N ASN A 91 -0.42 -9.10 -3.70
CA ASN A 91 -1.57 -9.57 -2.94
C ASN A 91 -1.80 -8.60 -1.76
N LEU A 92 -2.88 -8.76 -1.00
CA LEU A 92 -3.20 -7.81 0.06
C LEU A 92 -2.34 -8.00 1.30
N THR A 93 -2.36 -9.22 1.85
CA THR A 93 -1.79 -9.52 3.16
C THR A 93 -0.27 -9.70 3.07
N PRO A 94 0.53 -8.99 3.88
CA PRO A 94 1.97 -9.23 3.93
C PRO A 94 2.31 -10.71 4.20
N PRO A 95 3.31 -11.27 3.51
CA PRO A 95 3.69 -12.67 3.70
C PRO A 95 4.17 -12.93 5.12
N LYS A 96 3.92 -14.15 5.61
CA LYS A 96 4.24 -14.63 6.97
C LYS A 96 3.48 -13.93 8.10
N THR A 97 2.41 -13.17 7.82
CA THR A 97 1.55 -12.57 8.85
C THR A 97 0.93 -13.68 9.70
N ALA A 98 1.34 -13.78 10.97
CA ALA A 98 1.01 -14.91 11.84
C ALA A 98 1.25 -16.29 11.20
N GLY A 99 2.27 -16.43 10.34
CA GLY A 99 2.58 -17.67 9.63
C GLY A 99 1.74 -17.94 8.37
N PHE A 100 0.81 -17.05 8.00
CA PHE A 100 0.06 -17.13 6.75
C PHE A 100 0.82 -16.46 5.59
N THR A 101 0.80 -17.05 4.40
CA THR A 101 1.36 -16.46 3.18
C THR A 101 0.37 -16.66 2.03
N PRO A 102 -0.11 -15.58 1.39
CA PRO A 102 -1.00 -15.70 0.24
C PRO A 102 -0.38 -16.47 -0.93
N GLU A 103 -1.17 -17.39 -1.46
CA GLU A 103 -0.85 -18.15 -2.67
C GLU A 103 -1.23 -17.37 -3.92
N ALA A 104 -2.47 -16.84 -3.96
CA ALA A 104 -2.95 -16.05 -5.08
C ALA A 104 -2.22 -14.70 -5.16
N ARG A 105 -1.80 -14.34 -6.38
CA ARG A 105 -1.01 -13.15 -6.68
C ARG A 105 -1.43 -12.58 -8.02
N PHE A 106 -1.29 -11.28 -8.19
CA PHE A 106 -1.29 -10.64 -9.50
C PHE A 106 -0.06 -11.10 -10.29
N GLU A 107 -0.21 -12.20 -11.02
CA GLU A 107 0.80 -12.76 -11.92
C GLU A 107 0.50 -12.33 -13.36
N GLY A 108 1.56 -12.18 -14.16
CA GLY A 108 1.46 -11.69 -15.53
C GLY A 108 2.35 -10.48 -15.77
N GLY A 109 2.02 -9.70 -16.80
CA GLY A 109 2.80 -8.52 -17.16
C GLY A 109 2.10 -7.62 -18.16
N VAL A 110 2.87 -6.70 -18.76
CA VAL A 110 2.33 -5.64 -19.63
C VAL A 110 1.58 -6.19 -20.85
N GLU A 111 2.03 -7.30 -21.44
CA GLU A 111 1.38 -7.86 -22.62
C GLU A 111 0.00 -8.47 -22.29
N GLU A 112 -0.12 -9.14 -21.15
CA GLU A 112 -1.40 -9.62 -20.63
C GLU A 112 -2.32 -8.46 -20.24
N ALA A 113 -1.77 -7.41 -19.62
CA ALA A 113 -2.52 -6.20 -19.30
C ALA A 113 -3.13 -5.55 -20.56
N LYS A 114 -2.36 -5.46 -21.65
CA LYS A 114 -2.87 -4.94 -22.94
C LYS A 114 -3.94 -5.84 -23.54
N ALA A 115 -3.77 -7.16 -23.46
CA ALA A 115 -4.77 -8.13 -23.93
C ALA A 115 -6.10 -7.95 -23.16
N LEU A 116 -6.05 -7.86 -21.84
CA LEU A 116 -7.21 -7.62 -20.99
C LEU A 116 -7.93 -6.30 -21.33
N LEU A 117 -7.19 -5.22 -21.58
CA LEU A 117 -7.78 -3.95 -22.04
C LEU A 117 -8.44 -4.09 -23.42
N ALA A 118 -7.81 -4.78 -24.36
CA ALA A 118 -8.37 -5.02 -25.68
C ALA A 118 -9.66 -5.84 -25.61
N GLU A 119 -9.69 -6.89 -24.78
CA GLU A 119 -10.89 -7.71 -24.52
C GLU A 119 -12.00 -6.92 -23.82
N ALA A 120 -11.64 -5.90 -23.04
CA ALA A 120 -12.58 -4.95 -22.43
C ALA A 120 -13.04 -3.85 -23.40
N GLY A 121 -12.57 -3.86 -24.65
CA GLY A 121 -12.97 -2.90 -25.69
C GLY A 121 -12.07 -1.66 -25.80
N PHE A 122 -10.92 -1.65 -25.15
CA PHE A 122 -9.97 -0.53 -25.11
C PHE A 122 -8.57 -0.94 -25.61
N PRO A 123 -8.44 -1.41 -26.86
CA PRO A 123 -7.13 -1.79 -27.40
C PRO A 123 -6.16 -0.62 -27.33
N ASN A 124 -4.94 -0.87 -26.81
CA ASN A 124 -3.93 0.18 -26.56
C ASN A 124 -4.43 1.35 -25.68
N GLY A 125 -5.46 1.12 -24.85
CA GLY A 125 -6.07 2.15 -24.02
C GLY A 125 -6.98 3.12 -24.78
N GLU A 126 -7.15 2.96 -26.09
CA GLU A 126 -7.96 3.86 -26.91
C GLU A 126 -9.43 3.82 -26.48
N GLY A 127 -10.01 4.99 -26.25
CA GLY A 127 -11.41 5.14 -25.82
C GLY A 127 -11.65 4.90 -24.33
N LEU A 128 -10.64 4.48 -23.55
CA LEU A 128 -10.78 4.38 -22.09
C LEU A 128 -10.87 5.80 -21.52
N PRO A 129 -11.90 6.11 -20.71
CA PRO A 129 -11.97 7.40 -20.03
C PRO A 129 -10.71 7.65 -19.19
N ARG A 130 -10.34 8.94 -19.08
CA ARG A 130 -9.28 9.39 -18.18
C ARG A 130 -9.56 8.89 -16.77
N ILE A 131 -8.51 8.41 -16.11
CA ILE A 131 -8.58 7.94 -14.72
C ILE A 131 -7.94 8.98 -13.80
N ASP A 132 -8.72 9.45 -12.82
CA ASP A 132 -8.24 10.38 -11.80
C ASP A 132 -7.72 9.57 -10.58
N VAL A 133 -6.45 9.77 -10.23
CA VAL A 133 -5.77 9.13 -9.10
C VAL A 133 -5.70 10.10 -7.94
N LEU A 134 -6.55 9.89 -6.95
CA LEU A 134 -6.57 10.65 -5.72
C LEU A 134 -5.43 10.22 -4.79
N TYR A 135 -4.73 11.19 -4.20
CA TYR A 135 -3.71 10.92 -3.19
C TYR A 135 -3.62 12.04 -2.14
N PRO A 136 -3.34 11.69 -0.86
CA PRO A 136 -3.18 12.70 0.18
C PRO A 136 -1.84 13.43 0.02
N THR A 137 -1.74 14.64 0.57
CA THR A 137 -0.48 15.41 0.59
C THR A 137 0.65 14.62 1.26
N SER A 138 1.56 14.10 0.43
CA SER A 138 2.72 13.32 0.82
C SER A 138 3.78 13.43 -0.26
N GLU A 139 4.99 13.87 0.09
CA GLU A 139 6.12 13.97 -0.85
C GLU A 139 6.50 12.59 -1.40
N ASN A 140 6.68 11.61 -0.52
CA ASN A 140 7.02 10.24 -0.89
C ASN A 140 5.87 9.58 -1.68
N GLY A 141 4.61 9.79 -1.27
CA GLY A 141 3.44 9.28 -1.99
C GLY A 141 3.35 9.84 -3.42
N LYS A 142 3.61 11.13 -3.61
CA LYS A 142 3.62 11.79 -4.92
C LYS A 142 4.66 11.18 -5.86
N VAL A 143 5.88 10.90 -5.39
CA VAL A 143 6.93 10.29 -6.22
C VAL A 143 6.49 8.93 -6.76
N ILE A 144 5.87 8.10 -5.91
CA ILE A 144 5.36 6.78 -6.33
C ILE A 144 4.18 6.92 -7.31
N ALA A 145 3.24 7.82 -7.03
CA ALA A 145 2.08 8.04 -7.91
C ALA A 145 2.49 8.51 -9.31
N VAL A 146 3.48 9.42 -9.42
CA VAL A 146 4.03 9.89 -10.71
C VAL A 146 4.70 8.75 -11.48
N ALA A 147 5.48 7.90 -10.80
CA ALA A 147 6.12 6.77 -11.45
C ALA A 147 5.09 5.77 -12.01
N ILE A 148 3.99 5.52 -11.29
CA ILE A 148 2.92 4.62 -11.72
C ILE A 148 2.07 5.24 -12.83
N GLN A 149 1.78 6.54 -12.76
CA GLN A 149 1.15 7.30 -13.84
C GLN A 149 1.95 7.15 -15.15
N GLU A 150 3.28 7.30 -15.08
CA GLU A 150 4.17 7.08 -16.23
C GLU A 150 4.13 5.64 -16.74
N MET A 151 4.09 4.65 -15.85
CA MET A 151 3.97 3.24 -16.23
C MET A 151 2.66 3.00 -16.99
N TRP A 152 1.53 3.47 -16.48
CA TRP A 152 0.24 3.32 -17.16
C TRP A 152 0.21 4.02 -18.51
N ARG A 153 0.71 5.27 -18.60
CA ARG A 153 0.80 5.99 -19.87
C ARG A 153 1.66 5.25 -20.89
N SER A 154 2.89 4.88 -20.51
CA SER A 154 3.86 4.28 -21.44
C SER A 154 3.56 2.83 -21.81
N ARG A 155 2.90 2.06 -20.93
CA ARG A 155 2.67 0.62 -21.10
C ARG A 155 1.28 0.29 -21.63
N LEU A 156 0.28 1.07 -21.24
CA LEU A 156 -1.12 0.82 -21.58
C LEU A 156 -1.72 1.89 -22.50
N GLY A 157 -1.05 3.03 -22.69
CA GLY A 157 -1.55 4.12 -23.54
C GLY A 157 -2.70 4.93 -22.92
N ILE A 158 -2.94 4.77 -21.61
CA ILE A 158 -4.09 5.40 -20.93
C ILE A 158 -3.75 6.78 -20.37
N ASP A 159 -4.75 7.66 -20.32
CA ASP A 159 -4.63 8.98 -19.68
C ASP A 159 -4.95 8.89 -18.19
N VAL A 160 -4.03 9.38 -17.37
CA VAL A 160 -4.11 9.34 -15.92
C VAL A 160 -3.70 10.69 -15.39
N ILE A 161 -4.47 11.27 -14.46
CA ILE A 161 -4.10 12.50 -13.77
C ILE A 161 -4.01 12.26 -12.26
N LEU A 162 -3.08 12.95 -11.60
CA LEU A 162 -2.91 12.87 -10.15
C LEU A 162 -3.64 14.04 -9.48
N VAL A 163 -4.52 13.74 -8.53
CA VAL A 163 -5.31 14.71 -7.78
C VAL A 163 -4.87 14.70 -6.33
N ASN A 164 -4.27 15.80 -5.88
CA ASN A 164 -3.81 15.95 -4.50
C ASN A 164 -4.89 16.60 -3.63
N GLN A 165 -5.05 16.09 -2.41
CA GLN A 165 -5.91 16.72 -1.40
C GLN A 165 -5.23 16.69 -0.01
N GLU A 166 -5.59 17.65 0.83
CA GLU A 166 -5.28 17.60 2.27
C GLU A 166 -5.98 16.38 2.90
N TRP A 167 -5.38 15.83 3.95
CA TRP A 167 -5.78 14.55 4.55
C TRP A 167 -7.29 14.45 4.86
N LYS A 168 -7.90 15.47 5.47
CA LYS A 168 -9.33 15.40 5.82
C LYS A 168 -10.22 15.38 4.59
N VAL A 169 -9.88 16.19 3.58
CA VAL A 169 -10.62 16.24 2.31
C VAL A 169 -10.46 14.91 1.56
N TYR A 170 -9.24 14.37 1.51
CA TYR A 170 -8.93 13.06 0.95
C TYR A 170 -9.78 11.95 1.59
N LEU A 171 -9.90 11.93 2.92
CA LEU A 171 -10.70 10.94 3.62
C LEU A 171 -12.20 11.07 3.29
N ASP A 172 -12.71 12.29 3.15
CA ASP A 172 -14.10 12.56 2.78
C ASP A 172 -14.41 12.10 1.34
N SER A 173 -13.54 12.44 0.37
CA SER A 173 -13.64 11.92 -1.00
C SER A 173 -13.60 10.39 -1.04
N MET A 174 -12.76 9.75 -0.21
CA MET A 174 -12.76 8.29 -0.11
C MET A 174 -14.06 7.72 0.47
N ASN A 175 -14.63 8.36 1.51
CA ASN A 175 -15.87 7.91 2.15
C ASN A 175 -17.09 8.05 1.23
N THR A 176 -17.10 9.08 0.39
CA THR A 176 -18.19 9.40 -0.54
C THR A 176 -18.02 8.77 -1.92
N LEU A 177 -16.94 7.99 -2.12
CA LEU A 177 -16.56 7.39 -3.41
C LEU A 177 -16.38 8.43 -4.53
N ASP A 178 -15.94 9.64 -4.19
CA ASP A 178 -15.63 10.68 -5.17
C ASP A 178 -14.18 10.60 -5.68
N TYR A 179 -13.86 9.48 -6.33
CA TYR A 179 -12.58 9.23 -7.00
C TYR A 179 -12.73 8.07 -8.00
N ASP A 180 -11.73 7.86 -8.86
CA ASP A 180 -11.60 6.66 -9.69
C ASP A 180 -10.65 5.67 -9.03
N LEU A 181 -9.40 6.09 -8.82
CA LEU A 181 -8.40 5.37 -8.02
C LEU A 181 -7.96 6.22 -6.84
N ALA A 182 -7.66 5.59 -5.70
CA ALA A 182 -7.08 6.30 -4.54
C ALA A 182 -5.85 5.58 -4.02
N VAL A 183 -4.71 6.28 -3.92
CA VAL A 183 -3.53 5.78 -3.20
C VAL A 183 -3.93 5.50 -1.77
N SER A 184 -3.70 4.30 -1.26
CA SER A 184 -4.07 3.88 0.07
C SER A 184 -2.97 3.07 0.73
N ILE A 185 -3.00 3.09 2.06
CA ILE A 185 -2.11 2.31 2.92
C ILE A 185 -3.00 1.63 3.94
N TRP A 186 -2.70 0.38 4.22
CA TRP A 186 -3.20 -0.27 5.42
C TRP A 186 -2.02 -0.75 6.26
N ILE A 187 -2.02 -0.42 7.53
CA ILE A 187 -1.13 -0.97 8.54
C ILE A 187 -1.99 -1.87 9.41
N GLY A 188 -1.56 -3.11 9.65
CA GLY A 188 -2.33 -4.06 10.45
C GLY A 188 -2.50 -3.58 11.89
N ASP A 189 -3.72 -3.71 12.41
CA ASP A 189 -4.04 -3.33 13.80
C ASP A 189 -3.55 -4.39 14.80
N TYR A 190 -3.41 -5.62 14.34
CA TYR A 190 -2.94 -6.79 15.09
C TYR A 190 -2.26 -7.78 14.14
N VAL A 191 -1.41 -8.65 14.67
CA VAL A 191 -0.63 -9.60 13.86
C VAL A 191 -1.47 -10.83 13.51
N ASP A 192 -2.43 -10.67 12.60
CA ASP A 192 -3.24 -11.74 12.00
C ASP A 192 -3.73 -11.31 10.60
N PRO A 193 -3.83 -12.19 9.59
CA PRO A 193 -4.32 -11.83 8.26
C PRO A 193 -5.69 -11.15 8.24
N ASN A 194 -6.54 -11.44 9.23
CA ASN A 194 -7.89 -10.88 9.29
C ASN A 194 -7.90 -9.36 9.30
N THR A 195 -6.88 -8.69 9.87
CA THR A 195 -6.81 -7.22 9.88
C THR A 195 -6.75 -6.62 8.48
N PHE A 196 -6.32 -7.36 7.47
CA PHE A 196 -6.32 -6.94 6.07
C PHE A 196 -7.59 -7.40 5.35
N LEU A 197 -7.96 -8.66 5.55
CA LEU A 197 -9.05 -9.31 4.81
C LEU A 197 -10.44 -8.81 5.25
N ASP A 198 -10.64 -8.44 6.51
CA ASP A 198 -11.94 -7.93 6.95
C ASP A 198 -12.32 -6.59 6.30
N MET A 199 -11.33 -5.82 5.82
CA MET A 199 -11.52 -4.50 5.24
C MET A 199 -12.41 -4.48 4.00
N PHE A 200 -12.45 -5.59 3.25
CA PHE A 200 -13.19 -5.71 1.99
C PHE A 200 -14.54 -6.40 2.16
N GLU A 201 -14.94 -6.71 3.40
CA GLU A 201 -16.33 -7.11 3.68
C GLU A 201 -17.29 -5.99 3.24
N THR A 202 -18.43 -6.38 2.67
CA THR A 202 -19.36 -5.46 2.00
C THR A 202 -19.82 -4.28 2.87
N THR A 203 -19.99 -4.49 4.18
CA THR A 203 -20.53 -3.50 5.12
C THR A 203 -19.46 -2.83 5.99
N ASN A 204 -18.20 -3.23 5.84
CA ASN A 204 -17.10 -2.67 6.61
C ASN A 204 -16.85 -1.20 6.22
N GLY A 205 -16.76 -0.29 7.19
CA GLY A 205 -16.48 1.13 6.95
C GLY A 205 -15.09 1.42 6.34
N ASN A 206 -14.19 0.44 6.38
CA ASN A 206 -12.90 0.48 5.69
C ASN A 206 -12.99 0.04 4.22
N ASN A 207 -14.13 -0.51 3.79
CA ASN A 207 -14.40 -0.84 2.40
C ASN A 207 -14.80 0.41 1.61
N ARG A 208 -13.82 1.25 1.35
CA ARG A 208 -13.94 2.43 0.49
C ARG A 208 -13.57 2.02 -0.93
N THR A 209 -14.40 1.23 -1.58
CA THR A 209 -14.24 0.83 -2.99
C THR A 209 -15.57 0.70 -3.72
N GLY A 210 -16.67 0.57 -2.98
CA GLY A 210 -17.97 0.17 -3.52
C GLY A 210 -18.05 -1.29 -3.95
N TRP A 211 -16.99 -2.08 -3.71
CA TRP A 211 -16.94 -3.50 -4.02
C TRP A 211 -17.71 -4.32 -3.00
N SER A 212 -18.39 -5.35 -3.47
CA SER A 212 -19.11 -6.31 -2.65
C SER A 212 -19.04 -7.68 -3.30
N ASN A 213 -18.91 -8.72 -2.49
CA ASN A 213 -18.92 -10.10 -2.96
C ASN A 213 -19.49 -11.02 -1.87
N LEU A 214 -20.62 -11.66 -2.18
CA LEU A 214 -21.34 -12.49 -1.21
C LEU A 214 -20.56 -13.72 -0.75
N GLU A 215 -19.73 -14.29 -1.62
CA GLU A 215 -18.87 -15.42 -1.26
C GLU A 215 -17.74 -14.97 -0.34
N TYR A 216 -17.13 -13.82 -0.61
CA TYR A 216 -16.12 -13.21 0.25
C TYR A 216 -16.66 -12.97 1.67
N ASP A 217 -17.84 -12.34 1.79
CA ASP A 217 -18.50 -12.10 3.07
C ASP A 217 -18.83 -13.41 3.81
N ARG A 218 -19.24 -14.45 3.05
CA ARG A 218 -19.53 -15.78 3.59
C ARG A 218 -18.27 -16.46 4.14
N LEU A 219 -17.15 -16.37 3.41
CA LEU A 219 -15.85 -16.92 3.81
C LEU A 219 -15.31 -16.24 5.06
N LEU A 220 -15.40 -14.91 5.15
CA LEU A 220 -15.00 -14.16 6.34
C LEU A 220 -15.81 -14.59 7.58
N LYS A 221 -17.14 -14.73 7.44
CA LYS A 221 -18.02 -15.21 8.52
C LYS A 221 -17.69 -16.63 8.97
N GLN A 222 -17.22 -17.50 8.07
CA GLN A 222 -16.76 -18.85 8.42
C GLN A 222 -15.41 -18.81 9.14
N ALA A 223 -14.48 -18.00 8.64
CA ALA A 223 -13.16 -17.83 9.24
C ALA A 223 -13.25 -17.34 10.70
N ALA A 224 -14.25 -16.49 11.00
CA ALA A 224 -14.54 -16.00 12.35
C ALA A 224 -15.18 -17.05 13.28
N ARG A 225 -15.71 -18.16 12.75
CA ARG A 225 -16.42 -19.20 13.52
C ARG A 225 -15.60 -20.46 13.76
N THR A 226 -14.57 -20.71 12.94
CA THR A 226 -13.70 -21.88 13.15
C THR A 226 -12.67 -21.61 14.24
N GLY A 227 -12.42 -22.63 15.07
CA GLY A 227 -11.31 -22.66 16.02
C GLY A 227 -10.05 -23.32 15.45
N ASP A 228 -10.15 -23.93 14.26
CA ASP A 228 -9.04 -24.59 13.60
C ASP A 228 -8.23 -23.61 12.73
N ARG A 229 -6.92 -23.59 12.93
CA ARG A 229 -6.04 -22.63 12.26
C ARG A 229 -5.84 -22.95 10.78
N GLU A 230 -5.74 -24.23 10.43
CA GLU A 230 -5.50 -24.64 9.04
C GLU A 230 -6.74 -24.38 8.20
N GLU A 231 -7.92 -24.70 8.74
CA GLU A 231 -9.21 -24.35 8.14
C GLU A 231 -9.36 -22.83 7.96
N ARG A 232 -9.02 -22.03 8.99
CA ARG A 232 -9.07 -20.56 8.89
C ARG A 232 -8.16 -20.04 7.78
N PHE A 233 -6.94 -20.57 7.68
CA PHE A 233 -5.98 -20.16 6.65
C PHE A 233 -6.43 -20.59 5.24
N ALA A 234 -7.05 -21.77 5.09
CA ALA A 234 -7.62 -22.19 3.82
C ALA A 234 -8.77 -21.26 3.35
N LEU A 235 -9.57 -20.74 4.28
CA LEU A 235 -10.59 -19.72 3.97
C LEU A 235 -9.94 -18.39 3.55
N PHE A 236 -8.89 -17.96 4.25
CA PHE A 236 -8.13 -16.76 3.88
C PHE A 236 -7.47 -16.87 2.49
N GLN A 237 -6.99 -18.05 2.09
CA GLN A 237 -6.47 -18.23 0.72
C GLN A 237 -7.55 -17.97 -0.34
N LYS A 238 -8.77 -18.46 -0.11
CA LYS A 238 -9.90 -18.22 -1.03
C LYS A 238 -10.26 -16.75 -1.11
N MET A 239 -10.20 -16.05 0.03
CA MET A 239 -10.46 -14.61 0.09
C MET A 239 -9.41 -13.81 -0.69
N GLU A 240 -8.11 -14.09 -0.50
CA GLU A 240 -7.04 -13.47 -1.30
C GLU A 240 -7.22 -13.74 -2.79
N ALA A 241 -7.60 -14.98 -3.17
CA ALA A 241 -7.87 -15.32 -4.56
C ALA A 241 -9.01 -14.48 -5.16
N ILE A 242 -10.10 -14.27 -4.43
CA ILE A 242 -11.19 -13.40 -4.88
C ILE A 242 -10.72 -11.95 -5.06
N LEU A 243 -9.90 -11.42 -4.13
CA LEU A 243 -9.38 -10.05 -4.26
C LEU A 243 -8.45 -9.88 -5.46
N VAL A 244 -7.62 -10.88 -5.76
CA VAL A 244 -6.76 -10.87 -6.95
C VAL A 244 -7.60 -11.01 -8.23
N GLU A 245 -8.60 -11.89 -8.22
CA GLU A 245 -9.47 -12.17 -9.36
C GLU A 245 -10.41 -11.02 -9.69
N GLU A 246 -10.93 -10.32 -8.69
CA GLU A 246 -11.84 -9.19 -8.91
C GLU A 246 -11.13 -7.84 -8.84
N ALA A 247 -9.90 -7.79 -8.35
CA ALA A 247 -9.05 -6.60 -8.32
C ALA A 247 -9.74 -5.30 -7.83
N PRO A 248 -10.48 -5.29 -6.69
CA PRO A 248 -10.99 -4.04 -6.11
C PRO A 248 -9.86 -3.15 -5.54
N MET A 249 -8.63 -3.68 -5.51
CA MET A 249 -7.44 -2.98 -5.10
C MET A 249 -6.22 -3.46 -5.91
N LEU A 250 -5.22 -2.58 -6.05
CA LEU A 250 -4.01 -2.82 -6.83
C LEU A 250 -2.78 -2.72 -5.89
N PRO A 251 -2.25 -3.84 -5.38
CA PRO A 251 -1.08 -3.84 -4.50
C PRO A 251 0.16 -3.25 -5.18
N VAL A 252 1.00 -2.55 -4.43
CA VAL A 252 2.26 -1.99 -4.94
C VAL A 252 3.46 -2.54 -4.16
N TYR A 253 3.49 -2.33 -2.84
CA TYR A 253 4.55 -2.86 -1.99
C TYR A 253 4.10 -3.07 -0.53
N PHE A 254 4.78 -3.97 0.17
CA PHE A 254 4.72 -4.12 1.62
C PHE A 254 5.66 -3.12 2.30
N TYR A 255 5.22 -2.61 3.45
CA TYR A 255 5.91 -1.54 4.17
C TYR A 255 7.14 -2.04 4.94
N THR A 256 8.10 -1.13 5.02
CA THR A 256 9.11 -1.03 6.07
C THR A 256 8.87 0.25 6.87
N ASN A 257 9.28 0.30 8.13
CA ASN A 257 9.40 1.56 8.84
C ASN A 257 10.79 2.15 8.57
N VAL A 258 10.87 3.45 8.28
CA VAL A 258 12.12 4.12 7.87
C VAL A 258 12.25 5.38 8.70
N VAL A 259 13.14 5.33 9.69
CA VAL A 259 13.31 6.43 10.65
C VAL A 259 14.78 6.76 10.83
N LEU A 260 15.05 8.01 11.19
CA LEU A 260 16.32 8.39 11.79
C LEU A 260 16.17 8.31 13.30
N MET A 261 17.16 7.74 13.98
CA MET A 261 17.17 7.58 15.43
C MET A 261 18.52 7.98 16.00
N ASP A 262 18.48 8.87 16.97
CA ASP A 262 19.67 9.35 17.66
C ASP A 262 20.21 8.22 18.56
N PRO A 263 21.53 7.97 18.60
CA PRO A 263 22.10 6.90 19.41
C PRO A 263 21.78 7.00 20.91
N SER A 264 21.44 8.19 21.42
CA SER A 264 21.02 8.36 22.82
C SER A 264 19.69 7.67 23.15
N VAL A 265 18.87 7.36 22.15
CA VAL A 265 17.61 6.61 22.31
C VAL A 265 17.93 5.16 22.62
N LYS A 266 17.65 4.73 23.85
CA LYS A 266 17.78 3.33 24.29
C LYS A 266 16.41 2.74 24.59
N GLY A 267 16.27 1.44 24.35
CA GLY A 267 15.02 0.70 24.60
C GLY A 267 13.97 0.83 23.49
N TRP A 268 14.33 1.46 22.37
CA TRP A 268 13.55 1.41 21.14
C TRP A 268 13.97 0.18 20.33
N TYR A 269 13.06 -0.79 20.18
CA TYR A 269 13.32 -2.02 19.46
C TYR A 269 12.33 -2.13 18.30
N PRO A 270 12.75 -2.62 17.11
CA PRO A 270 11.85 -2.86 16.01
C PRO A 270 10.67 -3.74 16.43
N THR A 271 9.45 -3.29 16.17
CA THR A 271 8.24 -4.11 16.32
C THR A 271 7.47 -4.11 15.02
N ILE A 272 6.84 -5.24 14.71
CA ILE A 272 6.15 -5.41 13.41
C ILE A 272 4.94 -4.47 13.23
N LEU A 273 4.41 -3.92 14.32
CA LEU A 273 3.29 -2.96 14.34
C LEU A 273 3.74 -1.52 14.65
N ASP A 274 5.04 -1.28 14.80
CA ASP A 274 5.62 0.02 15.19
C ASP A 274 5.07 0.61 16.50
N ASN A 275 4.64 -0.26 17.43
CA ASN A 275 4.15 0.14 18.75
C ASN A 275 5.31 0.13 19.76
N HIS A 276 5.68 1.31 20.26
CA HIS A 276 6.82 1.49 21.18
C HIS A 276 6.36 2.05 22.53
N PRO A 277 6.28 1.23 23.60
CA PRO A 277 5.87 1.72 24.91
C PRO A 277 6.95 2.61 25.52
N TYR A 278 6.70 3.93 25.56
CA TYR A 278 7.66 4.93 26.08
C TYR A 278 8.19 4.66 27.49
N LYS A 279 7.47 3.90 28.32
CA LYS A 279 7.95 3.50 29.66
C LYS A 279 9.24 2.66 29.63
N TYR A 280 9.58 2.07 28.48
CA TYR A 280 10.83 1.32 28.27
C TYR A 280 11.88 2.12 27.49
N VAL A 281 11.55 3.33 27.05
CA VAL A 281 12.45 4.19 26.28
C VAL A 281 13.15 5.17 27.22
N THR A 282 14.47 5.30 27.07
CA THR A 282 15.29 6.25 27.84
C THR A 282 16.21 7.02 26.92
N LEU A 283 16.50 8.28 27.26
CA LEU A 283 17.59 9.03 26.66
C LEU A 283 18.83 8.88 27.55
N LYS A 284 19.91 8.35 26.99
CA LYS A 284 21.21 8.28 27.66
C LYS A 284 22.24 8.99 26.78
N ALA A 285 22.79 10.09 27.28
CA ALA A 285 23.98 10.66 26.67
C ALA A 285 25.13 9.64 26.80
N GLU A 286 25.93 9.52 25.73
CA GLU A 286 27.24 8.89 25.81
C GLU A 286 28.22 9.74 26.61
#